data_AF-A0A8S4BR20-F1
#
_entry.id   AF-A0A8S4BR20-F1
#
_cell.length_a   1.000
_cell.length_b   1.000
_cell.length_c   1.000
_cell.angle_alpha   90.00
_cell.angle_beta   90.00
_cell.angle_gamma   90.00
#
_symmetry.space_group_name_H-M   'P 1'
#
loop_
_entity.id
_entity.type
_entity.pdbx_description
1 polymer ?
#
loop_
_entity_poly.entity_id
_entity_poly.type
_entity_poly.pdbx_seq_one_letter_code
_entity_poly.pdbx_strand_id
1 'polypeptide(L)'
;MFAGRKRRKPAQKGVKAAPAEGAKSNPSKRHRERLNGELQRLAGLLPFPEDVVSSLDKLSILRLSVSYLRTKSFFSVTLRNQPPGFPSRGGGHDGGSHDDGGHDGGVPEGELLLQALHGFVLVVTAGGTVFFCSHTIQEYLGFHQVFSLPVFPL
;
A
#
# COMPACT_ATOMS: atom_id res chain seq x y z
N MET A 1 35.25 66.08 32.02
CA MET A 1 35.14 64.62 32.04
C MET A 1 33.91 64.21 31.23
N PHE A 2 34.07 63.49 30.12
CA PHE A 2 33.27 62.33 29.70
C PHE A 2 33.81 61.80 28.35
N ALA A 3 34.00 60.48 28.29
CA ALA A 3 34.91 59.80 27.39
C ALA A 3 34.35 59.56 25.97
N GLY A 4 35.23 59.67 24.97
CA GLY A 4 34.95 59.39 23.57
C GLY A 4 34.71 57.90 23.29
N ARG A 5 33.58 57.58 22.63
CA ARG A 5 33.32 56.23 22.11
C ARG A 5 33.88 56.10 20.70
N LYS A 6 35.08 55.52 20.60
CA LYS A 6 35.77 55.17 19.35
C LYS A 6 35.03 54.01 18.67
N ARG A 7 34.38 54.31 17.54
CA ARG A 7 33.59 53.41 16.69
C ARG A 7 34.50 52.33 16.06
N ARG A 8 34.40 51.06 16.49
CA ARG A 8 35.12 49.94 15.87
C ARG A 8 34.43 49.55 14.56
N LYS A 9 35.19 49.53 13.46
CA LYS A 9 34.76 49.02 12.14
C LYS A 9 34.55 47.49 12.22
N PRO A 10 33.54 46.92 11.57
CA PRO A 10 33.33 45.47 11.56
C PRO A 10 34.43 44.77 10.75
N ALA A 11 35.02 43.74 11.34
CA ALA A 11 36.02 42.88 10.71
C ALA A 11 35.38 42.06 9.57
N GLN A 12 36.09 41.97 8.45
CA GLN A 12 35.74 41.13 7.31
C GLN A 12 35.66 39.66 7.77
N LYS A 13 34.46 39.08 7.70
CA LYS A 13 34.24 37.68 8.03
C LYS A 13 34.72 36.84 6.84
N GLY A 14 35.78 36.07 7.06
CA GLY A 14 36.40 35.20 6.08
C GLY A 14 35.43 34.22 5.43
N VAL A 15 35.83 33.79 4.24
CA VAL A 15 35.22 32.77 3.38
C VAL A 15 34.71 31.62 4.25
N LYS A 16 33.39 31.48 4.34
CA LYS A 16 32.76 30.38 5.06
C LYS A 16 32.95 29.11 4.22
N ALA A 17 33.82 28.24 4.72
CA ALA A 17 34.07 26.91 4.21
C ALA A 17 32.76 26.12 4.00
N ALA A 18 32.81 25.21 3.02
CA ALA A 18 31.74 24.29 2.64
C ALA A 18 31.05 23.66 3.87
N PRO A 19 29.72 23.46 3.84
CA PRO A 19 29.04 22.79 4.95
C PRO A 19 29.56 21.36 5.03
N ALA A 20 30.18 21.03 6.16
CA ALA A 20 30.56 19.67 6.49
C ALA A 20 29.33 18.75 6.39
N GLU A 21 29.40 17.80 5.47
CA GLU A 21 28.63 16.56 5.56
C GLU A 21 28.79 16.01 6.98
N GLY A 22 27.68 15.76 7.67
CA GLY A 22 27.70 15.23 9.03
C GLY A 22 27.02 16.08 10.10
N ALA A 23 26.16 17.04 9.71
CA ALA A 23 25.17 17.58 10.63
C ALA A 23 24.21 16.44 11.03
N LYS A 24 24.47 15.84 12.19
CA LYS A 24 23.67 14.84 12.91
C LYS A 24 22.19 15.07 12.63
N SER A 25 21.61 14.29 11.69
CA SER A 25 20.20 14.38 11.34
C SER A 25 19.36 14.36 12.63
N ASN A 26 18.56 15.42 12.83
CA ASN A 26 17.70 15.59 13.99
C ASN A 26 16.94 14.28 14.29
N PRO A 27 16.88 13.79 15.54
CA PRO A 27 16.14 12.56 15.89
C PRO A 27 14.71 12.52 15.32
N SER A 28 13.99 13.66 15.29
CA SER A 28 12.67 13.75 14.66
C SER A 28 12.71 13.50 13.14
N LYS A 29 13.73 14.02 12.45
CA LYS A 29 13.95 13.80 11.02
C LYS A 29 14.24 12.32 10.73
N ARG A 30 15.14 11.70 11.50
CA ARG A 30 15.44 10.26 11.40
C ARG A 30 14.21 9.38 11.62
N HIS A 31 13.37 9.74 12.60
CA HIS A 31 12.14 8.99 12.86
C HIS A 31 11.16 9.09 11.68
N ARG A 32 10.96 10.29 11.13
CA ARG A 32 10.12 10.50 9.93
C ARG A 32 10.65 9.74 8.71
N GLU A 33 11.96 9.74 8.49
CA GLU A 33 12.59 9.00 7.40
C GLU A 33 12.35 7.49 7.51
N ARG A 34 12.49 6.93 8.72
CA ARG A 34 12.17 5.52 8.98
C ARG A 34 10.70 5.20 8.69
N LEU A 35 9.77 6.01 9.19
CA LEU A 35 8.33 5.82 8.92
C LEU A 35 8.00 5.92 7.44
N ASN A 36 8.60 6.87 6.71
CA ASN A 36 8.40 6.98 5.26
C ASN A 36 8.97 5.77 4.51
N GLY A 37 10.12 5.24 4.94
CA GLY A 37 10.71 4.04 4.36
C GLY A 37 9.80 2.82 4.51
N GLU A 38 9.27 2.59 5.71
CA GLU A 38 8.30 1.51 5.94
C GLU A 38 6.99 1.73 5.17
N LEU A 39 6.54 2.98 5.05
CA LEU A 39 5.34 3.30 4.26
C LEU A 39 5.54 2.99 2.77
N GLN A 40 6.71 3.28 2.22
CA GLN A 40 7.04 2.95 0.83
C GLN A 40 7.14 1.44 0.64
N ARG A 41 7.75 0.74 1.60
CA ARG A 41 7.80 -0.73 1.60
C ARG A 41 6.40 -1.33 1.64
N LEU A 42 5.51 -0.78 2.47
CA LEU A 42 4.11 -1.20 2.55
C LEU A 42 3.38 -0.97 1.23
N ALA A 43 3.61 0.17 0.57
CA ALA A 43 3.04 0.48 -0.73
C ALA A 43 3.42 -0.57 -1.79
N GLY A 44 4.69 -0.99 -1.81
CA GLY A 44 5.19 -2.03 -2.73
C GLY A 44 4.68 -3.46 -2.43
N LEU A 45 4.01 -3.69 -1.29
CA LEU A 45 3.38 -4.96 -0.97
C LEU A 45 1.89 -5.00 -1.35
N LEU A 46 1.31 -3.87 -1.78
CA LEU A 46 -0.07 -3.84 -2.22
C LEU A 46 -0.23 -4.57 -3.57
N PRO A 47 -1.37 -5.26 -3.79
CA PRO A 47 -1.64 -5.97 -5.05
C PRO A 47 -2.10 -5.00 -6.15
N PHE A 48 -1.26 -4.01 -6.48
CA PHE A 48 -1.49 -3.03 -7.54
C PHE A 48 -0.24 -2.86 -8.39
N PRO A 49 -0.37 -2.49 -9.67
CA PRO A 49 0.78 -2.20 -10.52
C PRO A 49 1.57 -0.99 -10.01
N GLU A 50 2.86 -0.94 -10.31
CA GLU A 50 3.78 0.09 -9.81
C GLU A 50 3.34 1.52 -10.21
N ASP A 51 2.77 1.68 -11.41
CA ASP A 51 2.23 2.96 -11.90
C ASP A 51 1.15 3.52 -10.96
N VAL A 52 0.28 2.65 -10.45
CA VAL A 52 -0.76 3.04 -9.49
C VAL A 52 -0.12 3.33 -8.14
N VAL A 53 0.73 2.42 -7.64
CA VAL A 53 1.37 2.52 -6.31
C VAL A 53 2.18 3.81 -6.18
N SER A 54 2.90 4.20 -7.24
CA SER A 54 3.72 5.41 -7.27
C SER A 54 2.92 6.71 -7.16
N SER A 55 1.64 6.69 -7.57
CA SER A 55 0.73 7.84 -7.50
C SER A 55 0.01 7.97 -6.15
N LEU A 56 0.12 6.98 -5.26
CA LEU A 56 -0.62 6.96 -4.00
C LEU A 56 -0.06 7.94 -2.98
N ASP A 57 -0.94 8.71 -2.36
CA ASP A 57 -0.61 9.48 -1.17
C ASP A 57 -0.57 8.58 0.09
N LYS A 58 0.01 9.11 1.17
CA LYS A 58 0.24 8.36 2.41
C LYS A 58 -1.03 7.82 3.04
N LEU A 59 -2.14 8.58 2.97
CA LEU A 59 -3.40 8.14 3.54
C LEU A 59 -4.00 7.03 2.69
N SER A 60 -3.91 7.13 1.37
CA SER A 60 -4.37 6.07 0.46
C SER A 60 -3.59 4.77 0.66
N ILE A 61 -2.27 4.81 0.83
CA ILE A 61 -1.46 3.62 1.16
C ILE A 61 -2.01 2.93 2.41
N LEU A 62 -2.17 3.68 3.51
CA LEU A 62 -2.68 3.13 4.77
C LEU A 62 -4.10 2.56 4.62
N ARG A 63 -4.98 3.28 3.92
CA ARG A 63 -6.37 2.87 3.69
C ARG A 63 -6.44 1.56 2.91
N LEU A 64 -5.69 1.46 1.82
CA LEU A 64 -5.63 0.27 0.98
C LEU A 64 -5.05 -0.92 1.74
N SER A 65 -3.99 -0.71 2.53
CA SER A 65 -3.42 -1.78 3.36
C SER A 65 -4.41 -2.32 4.38
N VAL A 66 -5.11 -1.45 5.11
CA VAL A 66 -6.12 -1.86 6.10
C VAL A 66 -7.32 -2.52 5.41
N SER A 67 -7.75 -2.00 4.25
CA SER A 67 -8.80 -2.60 3.44
C SER A 67 -8.42 -4.02 3.01
N TYR A 68 -7.24 -4.18 2.40
CA TYR A 68 -6.72 -5.46 1.95
C TYR A 68 -6.65 -6.50 3.08
N LEU A 69 -6.13 -6.12 4.25
CA LEU A 69 -6.05 -7.02 5.39
C LEU A 69 -7.42 -7.49 5.88
N ARG A 70 -8.42 -6.60 5.89
CA ARG A 70 -9.80 -6.97 6.26
C ARG A 70 -10.43 -7.89 5.25
N THR A 71 -10.29 -7.59 3.96
CA THR A 71 -10.79 -8.44 2.87
C THR A 71 -10.14 -9.82 2.93
N LYS A 72 -8.81 -9.89 3.10
CA LYS A 72 -8.07 -11.13 3.26
C LYS A 72 -8.50 -11.91 4.50
N SER A 73 -8.68 -11.24 5.63
CA SER A 73 -9.14 -11.86 6.89
C SER A 73 -10.56 -12.42 6.75
N PHE A 74 -11.48 -11.63 6.19
CA PHE A 74 -12.88 -12.02 5.99
C PHE A 74 -12.98 -13.27 5.10
N PHE A 75 -12.36 -13.25 3.92
CA PHE A 75 -12.39 -14.41 3.02
C PHE A 75 -11.65 -15.62 3.60
N SER A 76 -10.57 -15.42 4.35
CA SER A 76 -9.88 -16.53 5.02
C SER A 76 -10.80 -17.27 6.00
N VAL A 77 -11.61 -16.55 6.78
CA VAL A 77 -12.58 -17.15 7.69
C VAL A 77 -13.74 -17.77 6.92
N THR A 78 -14.35 -17.06 5.97
CA THR A 78 -15.50 -17.54 5.20
C THR A 78 -15.19 -18.80 4.38
N LEU A 79 -14.01 -18.86 3.75
CA LEU A 79 -13.59 -20.02 2.95
C LEU A 79 -13.20 -21.22 3.82
N ARG A 80 -12.67 -20.98 5.04
CA ARG A 80 -12.39 -22.05 6.01
C ARG A 80 -13.65 -22.65 6.65
N ASN A 81 -14.74 -21.88 6.70
CA ASN A 81 -16.02 -22.31 7.24
C ASN A 81 -16.98 -22.89 6.18
N GLN A 82 -16.46 -23.24 5.00
CA GLN A 82 -17.24 -23.90 3.95
C GLN A 82 -17.85 -25.22 4.49
N PRO A 83 -19.18 -25.44 4.36
CA PRO A 83 -19.78 -26.73 4.66
C PRO A 83 -19.13 -27.86 3.83
N PRO A 84 -19.17 -29.13 4.30
CA PRO A 84 -18.39 -30.25 3.75
C PRO A 84 -18.74 -30.70 2.31
N GLY A 85 -19.38 -29.85 1.50
CA GLY A 85 -19.81 -30.15 0.13
C GLY A 85 -19.13 -29.32 -0.97
N PHE A 86 -18.27 -28.36 -0.65
CA PHE A 86 -17.47 -27.65 -1.65
C PHE A 86 -16.02 -28.12 -1.61
N PRO A 87 -15.38 -28.37 -2.76
CA PRO A 87 -14.01 -28.87 -2.78
C PRO A 87 -13.08 -27.87 -2.10
N SER A 88 -12.55 -28.28 -0.95
CA SER A 88 -11.46 -27.61 -0.25
C SER A 88 -10.25 -27.55 -1.19
N ARG A 89 -9.97 -26.37 -1.74
CA ARG A 89 -8.72 -26.07 -2.45
C ARG A 89 -7.55 -25.85 -1.47
N GLY A 90 -7.56 -26.59 -0.37
CA GLY A 90 -6.44 -26.68 0.57
C GLY A 90 -5.46 -27.71 0.04
N GLY A 91 -4.32 -27.25 -0.47
CA GLY A 91 -3.18 -28.11 -0.78
C GLY A 91 -2.75 -28.87 0.48
N GLY A 92 -3.24 -30.10 0.59
CA GLY A 92 -2.77 -31.10 1.53
C GLY A 92 -2.21 -32.27 0.74
N HIS A 93 -0.99 -32.13 0.23
CA HIS A 93 -0.18 -33.27 -0.16
C HIS A 93 0.70 -33.64 1.03
N ASP A 94 0.19 -34.54 1.86
CA ASP A 94 1.04 -35.45 2.62
C ASP A 94 1.41 -36.61 1.69
N GLY A 95 2.71 -36.91 1.59
CA GLY A 95 3.21 -38.10 0.91
C GLY A 95 4.14 -37.83 -0.27
N GLY A 96 5.43 -37.67 0.03
CA GLY A 96 6.56 -38.30 -0.66
C GLY A 96 6.69 -38.23 -2.19
N SER A 97 7.83 -37.68 -2.63
CA SER A 97 8.62 -37.98 -3.86
C SER A 97 8.77 -36.81 -4.85
N HIS A 98 10.04 -36.52 -5.14
CA HIS A 98 10.61 -35.80 -6.28
C HIS A 98 9.75 -35.73 -7.55
N ASP A 99 9.56 -34.52 -8.10
CA ASP A 99 9.67 -34.12 -9.53
C ASP A 99 9.17 -32.65 -9.65
N ASP A 100 10.04 -31.69 -9.96
CA ASP A 100 10.15 -30.95 -11.23
C ASP A 100 9.07 -29.88 -11.51
N GLY A 101 9.52 -28.78 -12.11
CA GLY A 101 8.85 -27.48 -12.16
C GLY A 101 7.49 -27.46 -12.83
N GLY A 102 6.57 -26.74 -12.21
CA GLY A 102 5.30 -26.33 -12.82
C GLY A 102 4.89 -24.98 -12.28
N HIS A 103 5.38 -23.89 -12.91
CA HIS A 103 4.65 -22.63 -12.90
C HIS A 103 3.28 -22.93 -13.52
N ASP A 104 2.26 -23.14 -12.69
CA ASP A 104 0.88 -23.23 -13.15
C ASP A 104 0.46 -21.83 -13.63
N GLY A 105 0.85 -21.51 -14.88
CA GLY A 105 0.44 -20.35 -15.65
C GLY A 105 -1.00 -20.47 -16.16
N GLY A 106 -1.86 -21.13 -15.39
CA GLY A 106 -3.30 -21.12 -15.63
C GLY A 106 -3.87 -19.76 -15.28
N VAL A 107 -4.64 -19.17 -16.20
CA VAL A 107 -5.43 -17.97 -15.90
C VAL A 107 -6.29 -18.30 -14.67
N PRO A 108 -6.20 -17.53 -13.58
CA PRO A 108 -6.95 -17.84 -12.38
C PRO A 108 -8.44 -17.84 -12.71
N GLU A 109 -9.18 -18.85 -12.26
CA GLU A 109 -10.61 -19.06 -12.54
C GLU A 109 -11.47 -17.79 -12.32
N GLY A 110 -11.10 -16.96 -11.34
CA GLY A 110 -11.76 -15.68 -11.08
C GLY A 110 -11.65 -14.68 -12.24
N GLU A 111 -10.56 -14.67 -13.00
CA GLU A 111 -10.39 -13.83 -14.18
C GLU A 111 -11.26 -14.35 -15.33
N LEU A 112 -11.33 -15.67 -15.54
CA LEU A 112 -12.23 -16.27 -16.52
C LEU A 112 -13.70 -15.98 -16.19
N LEU A 113 -14.06 -16.02 -14.90
CA LEU A 113 -15.40 -15.68 -14.43
C LEU A 113 -15.73 -14.20 -14.68
N LEU A 114 -14.79 -13.30 -14.40
CA LEU A 114 -14.96 -11.87 -14.67
C LEU A 114 -15.02 -11.56 -16.17
N GLN A 115 -14.30 -12.31 -17.01
CA GLN A 115 -14.39 -12.20 -18.47
C GLN A 115 -15.73 -12.71 -19.01
N ALA A 116 -16.24 -13.81 -18.46
CA ALA A 116 -17.57 -14.33 -18.81
C ALA A 116 -18.70 -13.42 -18.29
N LEU A 117 -18.43 -12.65 -17.23
CA LEU A 117 -19.34 -11.66 -16.69
C LEU A 117 -19.28 -10.39 -17.53
N HIS A 118 -20.35 -10.08 -18.27
CA HIS A 118 -20.52 -8.78 -18.94
C HIS A 118 -20.89 -7.68 -17.93
N GLY A 119 -20.04 -7.48 -16.91
CA GLY A 119 -20.27 -6.53 -15.83
C GLY A 119 -19.14 -6.50 -14.80
N PHE A 120 -19.48 -6.12 -13.57
CA PHE A 120 -18.54 -6.02 -12.46
C PHE A 120 -19.15 -6.59 -11.17
N VAL A 121 -18.28 -7.00 -10.25
CA VAL A 121 -18.68 -7.49 -8.93
C VAL A 121 -18.47 -6.38 -7.91
N LEU A 122 -19.48 -6.16 -7.06
CA LEU A 122 -19.43 -5.19 -5.96
C LEU A 122 -19.92 -5.86 -4.67
N VAL A 123 -19.14 -5.72 -3.60
CA VAL A 123 -19.54 -6.14 -2.25
C VAL A 123 -19.69 -4.89 -1.40
N VAL A 124 -20.88 -4.69 -0.83
CA VAL A 124 -21.21 -3.51 -0.02
C VAL A 124 -21.68 -3.96 1.35
N THR A 125 -21.20 -3.30 2.40
CA THR A 125 -21.68 -3.54 3.76
C THR A 125 -23.08 -2.95 3.96
N ALA A 126 -23.79 -3.37 5.02
CA ALA A 126 -25.09 -2.80 5.36
C ALA A 126 -25.05 -1.27 5.61
N GLY A 127 -23.88 -0.72 5.93
CA GLY A 127 -23.65 0.72 6.09
C GLY A 127 -23.41 1.47 4.77
N GLY A 128 -23.55 0.83 3.60
CA GLY A 128 -23.33 1.45 2.30
C GLY A 128 -21.86 1.62 1.92
N THR A 129 -20.93 1.01 2.66
CA THR A 129 -19.49 1.07 2.38
C THR A 129 -19.11 -0.05 1.42
N VAL A 130 -18.50 0.28 0.28
CA VAL A 130 -17.94 -0.73 -0.64
C VAL A 130 -16.76 -1.44 0.04
N PHE A 131 -16.89 -2.74 0.20
CA PHE A 131 -15.90 -3.63 0.82
C PHE A 131 -14.95 -4.22 -0.24
N PHE A 132 -15.46 -4.50 -1.44
CA PHE A 132 -14.70 -5.03 -2.56
C PHE A 132 -15.34 -4.62 -3.90
N CYS A 133 -14.50 -4.37 -4.90
CA CYS A 133 -14.92 -4.21 -6.30
C CYS A 133 -13.93 -4.94 -7.23
N SER A 134 -14.44 -5.53 -8.31
CA SER A 134 -13.60 -6.09 -9.38
C SER A 134 -12.94 -4.98 -10.20
N HIS A 135 -11.80 -5.27 -10.83
CA HIS A 135 -11.08 -4.31 -11.67
C HIS A 135 -11.90 -3.87 -12.90
N THR A 136 -12.78 -4.76 -13.41
CA THR A 136 -13.65 -4.50 -14.56
C THR A 136 -14.59 -3.30 -14.38
N ILE A 137 -14.84 -2.85 -13.14
CA ILE A 137 -15.66 -1.64 -12.88
C ILE A 137 -15.14 -0.40 -13.61
N GLN A 138 -13.82 -0.33 -13.87
CA GLN A 138 -13.20 0.76 -14.61
C GLN A 138 -13.70 0.83 -16.06
N GLU A 139 -13.97 -0.32 -16.69
CA GLU A 139 -14.43 -0.40 -18.07
C GLU A 139 -15.89 0.04 -18.22
N TYR A 140 -16.72 -0.19 -17.21
CA TYR A 140 -18.15 0.13 -17.24
C TYR A 140 -18.47 1.52 -16.70
N LEU A 141 -17.79 1.96 -15.64
CA LEU A 141 -18.10 3.21 -14.92
C LEU A 141 -16.95 4.23 -14.93
N GLY A 142 -15.76 3.87 -15.40
CA GLY A 142 -14.60 4.77 -15.45
C GLY A 142 -13.89 4.98 -14.11
N PHE A 143 -14.32 4.31 -13.02
CA PHE A 143 -13.67 4.44 -11.72
C PHE A 143 -12.52 3.44 -11.54
N HIS A 144 -11.35 3.93 -11.15
CA HIS A 144 -10.25 3.05 -10.75
C HIS A 144 -10.61 2.31 -9.45
N GLN A 145 -10.34 1.00 -9.40
CA GLN A 145 -10.56 0.13 -8.23
C GLN A 145 -9.97 0.72 -6.93
N VAL A 146 -8.86 1.44 -7.06
CA VAL A 146 -8.09 2.05 -5.97
C VAL A 146 -8.85 3.21 -5.30
N PHE A 147 -9.67 3.92 -6.06
CA PHE A 147 -10.49 5.04 -5.57
C PHE A 147 -11.92 4.61 -5.21
N SER A 148 -12.36 3.44 -5.66
CA SER A 148 -13.72 2.91 -5.44
C SER A 148 -13.88 2.13 -4.13
N LEU A 149 -12.81 1.92 -3.36
CA LEU A 149 -12.91 1.43 -1.99
C LEU A 149 -13.05 2.65 -1.06
N PRO A 150 -14.27 2.98 -0.58
CA PRO A 150 -14.50 4.08 0.34
C PRO A 150 -13.72 3.85 1.63
N VAL A 151 -12.82 4.80 1.87
CA VAL A 151 -12.77 5.61 3.10
C VAL A 151 -13.71 5.08 4.17
N PHE A 152 -13.17 4.39 5.17
CA PHE A 152 -13.90 4.21 6.41
C PHE A 152 -14.14 5.61 7.02
N PRO A 153 -15.39 5.98 7.34
CA PRO A 153 -15.58 6.97 8.38
C PRO A 153 -15.03 6.35 9.67
N LEU A 154 -14.22 7.12 10.38
CA LEU A 154 -13.83 6.80 11.76
C LEU A 154 -15.08 6.75 12.65
#